data_AF-A0A352VSF6-F1
#
_entry.id   AF-A0A352VSF6-F1
#
_cell.length_a   1.000
_cell.length_b   1.000
_cell.length_c   1.000
_cell.angle_alpha   90.00
_cell.angle_beta   90.00
_cell.angle_gamma   90.00
#
_symmetry.space_group_name_H-M   'P 1'
#
loop_
_entity.id
_entity.type
_entity.pdbx_description
1 polymer ?
#
loop_
_entity_poly.entity_id
_entity_poly.type
_entity_poly.pdbx_seq_one_letter_code
_entity_poly.pdbx_strand_id
1 'polypeptide(L)' 'MPGILYDRDDDERFVSGIFGAVVGRGLTDSVRAFVEIAFEQIAGDQRGGNVGYVDFGGTFLLNPRWQLDAAAAMG' A
#
# COMPACT_ATOMS: atom_id res chain seq x y z
N MET A 1 7.62 0.96 1.01
CA MET A 1 8.18 0.15 -0.10
C MET A 1 8.28 1.00 -1.34
N PRO A 2 9.49 1.40 -1.80
CA PRO A 2 9.66 2.05 -3.09
C PRO A 2 9.76 1.00 -4.23
N GLY A 3 9.37 1.37 -5.43
CA GLY A 3 9.46 0.53 -6.62
C GLY A 3 9.40 1.33 -7.91
N ILE A 4 9.69 0.65 -9.03
CA ILE A 4 9.58 1.20 -10.37
C ILE A 4 8.74 0.20 -11.17
N LEU A 5 7.71 0.71 -11.85
CA LEU A 5 6.89 -0.04 -12.79
C LEU A 5 7.28 0.38 -14.22
N TYR A 6 7.47 -0.62 -15.08
CA TYR A 6 7.64 -0.43 -16.51
C TYR A 6 6.37 -0.95 -17.18
N ASP A 7 5.66 -0.07 -17.87
CA ASP A 7 4.38 -0.40 -18.49
C ASP A 7 4.25 0.24 -19.88
N ARG A 8 3.16 -0.06 -20.59
CA ARG A 8 2.86 0.45 -21.92
C ARG A 8 1.43 0.94 -21.99
N ASP A 9 1.25 2.15 -22.49
CA ASP A 9 -0.05 2.72 -22.84
C ASP A 9 -0.12 2.85 -24.37
N ASP A 10 -1.08 2.17 -24.98
CA ASP A 10 -1.14 1.91 -26.43
C ASP A 10 0.21 1.41 -27.00
N ASP A 11 0.96 2.26 -27.71
CA ASP A 11 2.26 1.97 -28.32
C ASP A 11 3.45 2.65 -27.59
N GLU A 12 3.17 3.51 -26.59
CA GLU A 12 4.21 4.20 -25.82
C GLU A 12 4.58 3.45 -24.55
N ARG A 13 5.88 3.17 -24.39
CA ARG A 13 6.40 2.65 -23.12
C ARG A 13 6.55 3.80 -22.14
N PHE A 14 6.12 3.59 -20.90
CA PHE A 14 6.34 4.53 -19.82
C PHE A 14 6.91 3.84 -18.58
N VAL A 15 7.48 4.67 -17.72
CA VAL A 15 8.01 4.29 -16.42
C VAL A 15 7.23 5.06 -15.38
N SER A 16 6.73 4.38 -14.37
CA SER A 16 6.08 4.99 -13.22
C SER A 16 6.75 4.56 -11.91
N GLY A 17 6.65 5.42 -10.91
CA GLY A 17 7.11 5.10 -9.56
C GLY A 17 6.03 4.39 -8.76
N ILE A 18 6.45 3.49 -7.87
CA ILE A 18 5.63 2.94 -6.79
C ILE A 18 6.23 3.44 -5.47
N PHE A 19 5.39 3.88 -4.54
CA PHE A 19 5.85 4.29 -3.22
C PHE A 19 4.83 3.98 -2.13
N GLY A 20 5.20 3.16 -1.16
CA GLY A 20 4.45 2.94 0.07
C GLY A 20 5.19 3.39 1.32
N ALA A 21 4.48 3.88 2.32
CA ALA A 21 5.00 4.15 3.66
C ALA A 21 3.99 3.70 4.71
N VAL A 22 4.41 2.80 5.61
CA VAL A 22 3.56 2.23 6.65
C VAL A 22 4.11 2.56 8.04
N VAL A 23 3.21 2.91 8.95
CA VAL A 23 3.48 3.01 10.39
C VAL A 23 2.57 2.03 11.12
N GLY A 24 3.15 1.23 12.02
CA GLY A 24 2.42 0.25 12.81
C GLY A 24 2.71 0.39 14.29
N ARG A 25 1.73 0.07 15.13
CA ARG A 25 1.86 0.08 16.59
C ARG A 25 1.20 -1.16 17.21
N GLY A 26 1.94 -1.83 18.10
CA GLY A 26 1.37 -2.83 19.00
C GLY A 26 0.53 -2.15 20.06
N LEU A 27 -0.72 -2.58 20.19
CA LEU A 27 -1.66 -2.09 21.22
C LEU A 27 -1.66 -3.01 22.44
N THR A 28 -1.52 -4.32 22.21
CA THR A 28 -1.35 -5.36 23.23
C THR A 28 -0.39 -6.44 22.71
N ASP A 29 -0.17 -7.50 23.48
CA ASP A 29 0.62 -8.66 23.04
C ASP A 29 0.01 -9.41 21.85
N SER A 30 -1.30 -9.25 21.63
CA SER A 30 -2.03 -9.95 20.56
C SER A 30 -2.67 -9.02 19.54
N VAL A 31 -2.67 -7.70 19.74
CA VAL A 31 -3.32 -6.73 18.84
C VAL A 31 -2.28 -5.73 18.32
N ARG A 32 -2.24 -5.57 17.00
CA ARG A 32 -1.46 -4.52 16.31
C ARG A 32 -2.37 -3.74 15.39
N ALA A 33 -2.11 -2.45 15.23
CA ALA A 33 -2.76 -1.59 14.24
C ALA A 33 -1.72 -0.98 13.31
N PHE A 34 -2.12 -0.63 12.09
CA PHE A 34 -1.26 0.07 11.13
C PHE A 34 -2.05 1.08 10.30
N VAL A 35 -1.30 2.05 9.77
CA VAL A 35 -1.75 2.99 8.73
C VAL A 35 -0.66 3.03 7.66
N GLU A 36 -1.09 2.98 6.40
CA GLU A 36 -0.22 3.04 5.23
C GLU A 36 -0.71 4.12 4.26
N ILE A 37 0.26 4.78 3.61
CA ILE A 37 0.03 5.57 2.42
C ILE A 37 0.73 4.85 1.28
N ALA A 38 -0.01 4.49 0.24
CA ALA A 38 0.50 3.79 -0.93
C ALA A 38 0.22 4.60 -2.20
N PHE A 39 1.22 4.72 -3.05
CA PHE A 39 1.13 5.22 -4.42
C PHE A 39 1.51 4.06 -5.33
N GLU A 40 0.51 3.47 -5.98
CA GLU A 40 0.72 2.38 -6.93
C GLU A 40 1.21 2.90 -8.29
N GLN A 41 0.91 4.15 -8.59
CA GLN A 41 1.42 4.82 -9.78
C GLN A 41 1.78 6.26 -9.46
N ILE A 42 3.03 6.62 -9.76
CA ILE A 42 3.51 7.98 -9.84
C ILE A 42 3.94 8.20 -11.30
N ALA A 43 3.06 8.80 -12.10
CA ALA A 43 3.25 9.04 -13.53
C ALA A 43 2.83 10.47 -13.89
N GLY A 44 3.21 10.92 -15.09
CA GLY A 44 2.77 12.24 -15.59
C GLY A 44 1.27 12.27 -15.88
N ASP A 45 0.65 13.46 -15.78
CA ASP A 45 -0.80 13.66 -15.95
C ASP A 45 -1.35 13.10 -17.27
N GLN A 46 -0.56 13.19 -18.34
CA GLN A 46 -0.86 12.62 -19.66
C GLN A 46 -0.94 11.09 -19.70
N ARG A 47 -0.62 10.39 -18.60
CA ARG A 47 -0.59 8.92 -18.46
C ARG A 47 -1.41 8.43 -17.25
N GLY A 48 -2.49 9.15 -16.92
CA GLY A 48 -3.36 8.81 -15.79
C GLY A 48 -2.90 9.37 -14.43
N GLY A 49 -1.76 10.07 -14.39
CA GLY A 49 -1.30 10.79 -13.20
C GLY A 49 -0.92 9.87 -12.03
N ASN A 50 -1.14 10.38 -10.82
CA ASN A 50 -0.81 9.66 -9.59
C ASN A 50 -2.04 8.91 -9.05
N VAL A 51 -1.86 7.62 -8.79
CA VAL A 51 -2.86 6.76 -8.15
C VAL A 51 -2.35 6.38 -6.78
N GLY A 52 -3.08 6.76 -5.74
CA GLY A 52 -2.70 6.46 -4.37
C GLY A 52 -3.89 6.23 -3.45
N TYR A 53 -3.61 5.49 -2.38
CA TYR A 53 -4.56 5.02 -1.40
C TYR A 53 -4.01 5.27 0.01
N VAL A 54 -4.93 5.44 0.95
CA VAL A 54 -4.65 5.37 2.37
C VAL A 54 -5.30 4.12 2.93
N ASP A 55 -4.48 3.27 3.53
CA ASP A 55 -4.92 2.02 4.11
C ASP A 55 -4.77 2.07 5.62
N PHE A 56 -5.70 1.44 6.33
CA PHE A 56 -5.59 1.25 7.76
C PHE A 56 -6.15 -0.11 8.13
N GLY A 57 -5.57 -0.71 9.16
CA GLY A 57 -5.96 -2.06 9.54
C GLY A 57 -5.41 -2.48 10.87
N GLY A 58 -5.72 -3.72 11.20
CA GLY A 58 -5.24 -4.36 12.41
C GLY A 58 -5.03 -5.85 12.23
N THR A 59 -4.14 -6.36 13.06
CA THR A 59 -3.78 -7.77 13.17
C THR A 59 -4.15 -8.24 14.57
N PHE A 60 -4.84 -9.37 14.66
CA PHE A 60 -5.11 -10.07 15.91
C PHE A 60 -4.44 -11.45 15.90
N LEU A 61 -3.47 -11.68 16.79
CA LEU A 61 -2.87 -12.99 16.99
C LEU A 61 -3.81 -13.87 17.80
N LEU A 62 -4.23 -14.98 17.20
CA LEU A 62 -4.99 -16.04 17.88
C LEU A 62 -4.06 -16.90 18.74
N ASN A 63 -2.84 -17.13 18.24
CA ASN A 63 -1.73 -17.83 18.92
C ASN A 63 -0.43 -17.56 18.14
N PRO A 64 0.75 -18.04 18.58
CA PRO A 64 2.02 -17.78 17.89
C PRO A 64 2.12 -18.29 16.44
N ARG A 65 1.13 -19.05 15.94
CA ARG A 65 1.10 -19.60 14.58
C ARG A 65 -0.04 -19.06 13.72
N TRP A 66 -1.02 -18.40 14.31
CA TRP A 66 -2.23 -17.96 13.62
C TRP A 66 -2.56 -16.52 13.95
N GLN A 67 -2.79 -15.73 12.90
CA GLN A 67 -3.25 -14.35 12.99
C GLN A 67 -4.45 -14.12 12.08
N LEU A 68 -5.29 -13.17 12.45
CA LEU A 68 -6.38 -12.64 11.65
C LEU A 68 -6.06 -11.18 11.32
N ASP A 69 -6.07 -10.85 10.04
CA ASP A 69 -5.83 -9.50 9.54
C ASP A 69 -7.11 -8.91 8.96
N ALA A 70 -7.35 -7.63 9.25
CA ALA A 70 -8.41 -6.85 8.63
C ALA A 70 -7.87 -5.48 8.25
N ALA A 71 -8.17 -5.04 7.04
CA ALA A 71 -7.76 -3.75 6.52
C ALA A 71 -8.88 -3.13 5.67
N ALA A 72 -8.87 -1.81 5.60
CA ALA A 72 -9.69 -1.02 4.70
C ALA A 72 -8.82 -0.01 3.97
N ALA A 73 -9.15 0.24 2.71
CA ALA A 73 -8.45 1.14 1.81
C ALA A 73 -9.40 2.24 1.32
N MET A 74 -8.89 3.44 1.15
CA MET A 74 -9.61 4.56 0.54
C MET A 74 -8.67 5.33 -0.39
N GLY A 75 -9.12 5.58 -1.62
CA GLY A 75 -8.42 6.37 -2.64
C GLY A 75 -9.32 6.70 -3.81
#